data_AF-A0A413F7I5-F1
#
_entry.id   AF-A0A413F7I5-F1
#
_cell.length_a   1.000
_cell.length_b   1.000
_cell.length_c   1.000
_cell.angle_alpha   90.00
_cell.angle_beta   90.00
_cell.angle_gamma   90.00
#
_symmetry.space_group_name_H-M   'P 1'
#
loop_
_entity.id
_entity.type
_entity.pdbx_description
1 polymer ?
#
loop_
_entity_poly.entity_id
_entity_poly.type
_entity_poly.pdbx_seq_one_letter_code
_entity_poly.pdbx_strand_id
1 'polypeptide(L)' 'MEEPYIVKFFRIRRESIECFSENTAPLTMGNFIPNQLCKAEVYDNKIVITPVDPDYCLPKTPLS' A
#
# COMPACT_ATOMS: atom_id res chain seq x y z
N MET A 1 -16.00 -14.86 -6.45
CA MET A 1 -15.09 -13.76 -6.05
C MET A 1 -15.47 -12.57 -6.91
N GLU A 2 -15.53 -11.37 -6.34
CA GLU A 2 -15.80 -10.14 -7.11
C GLU A 2 -14.56 -9.81 -7.96
N GLU A 3 -14.76 -9.51 -9.25
CA GLU A 3 -13.67 -9.18 -10.17
C GLU A 3 -13.49 -7.65 -10.26
N PRO A 4 -12.25 -7.14 -10.27
CA PRO A 4 -12.03 -5.70 -10.43
C PRO A 4 -12.33 -5.29 -11.88
N TYR A 5 -13.11 -4.21 -12.05
CA TYR A 5 -13.40 -3.68 -13.40
C TYR A 5 -12.32 -2.71 -13.89
N ILE A 6 -11.42 -2.25 -13.01
CA ILE A 6 -10.21 -1.49 -13.37
C ILE A 6 -9.00 -2.02 -12.60
N VAL A 7 -7.90 -2.23 -13.33
CA VAL A 7 -6.57 -2.53 -12.78
C VAL A 7 -5.57 -1.51 -13.32
N LYS A 8 -4.84 -0.84 -12.44
CA LYS A 8 -3.81 0.14 -12.82
C LYS A 8 -2.53 -0.01 -11.99
N PHE A 9 -1.40 0.26 -12.64
CA PHE A 9 -0.10 0.31 -11.99
C PHE A 9 0.36 1.75 -11.88
N PHE A 10 0.86 2.13 -10.70
CA PHE A 10 1.34 3.48 -10.45
C PHE A 10 2.46 3.44 -9.41
N ARG A 11 3.28 4.49 -9.39
CA ARG A 11 4.24 4.71 -8.31
C ARG A 11 3.69 5.75 -7.35
N ILE A 12 3.72 5.43 -6.06
CA ILE A 12 3.32 6.39 -5.02
C ILE A 12 4.32 7.53 -5.00
N ARG A 13 3.83 8.76 -5.15
CA ARG A 13 4.68 9.95 -4.99
C ARG A 13 4.79 10.31 -3.52
N ARG A 14 5.92 10.90 -3.11
CA ARG A 14 6.17 11.26 -1.71
C ARG A 14 5.10 12.22 -1.18
N GLU A 15 4.65 13.13 -2.03
CA GLU A 15 3.65 14.16 -1.73
C GLU A 15 2.23 13.56 -1.61
N SER A 16 2.02 12.33 -2.10
CA SER A 16 0.72 11.64 -1.94
C SER A 16 0.61 10.90 -0.60
N ILE A 17 1.69 10.83 0.17
CA ILE A 17 1.71 10.28 1.54
C ILE A 17 1.51 11.45 2.51
N GLU A 18 0.42 12.21 2.33
CA GLU A 18 0.00 13.23 3.30
C GLU A 18 -0.85 12.56 4.38
N CYS A 19 -0.33 12.59 5.60
CA CYS A 19 -0.99 12.01 6.76
C CYS A 19 -1.98 12.99 7.37
N PHE A 20 -3.25 12.60 7.43
CA PHE A 20 -4.30 13.33 8.15
C PHE A 20 -4.45 12.88 9.62
N SER A 21 -3.54 12.04 10.13
CA SER A 21 -3.51 11.59 11.52
C SER A 21 -2.49 12.40 12.33
N GLU A 22 -2.92 12.93 13.48
CA GLU A 22 -2.04 13.56 14.47
C GLU A 22 -1.01 12.58 15.05
N ASN A 23 -1.27 11.27 14.94
CA ASN A 23 -0.34 10.21 15.28
C ASN A 23 0.30 9.66 13.99
N THR A 24 1.60 9.89 13.83
CA THR A 24 2.39 9.48 12.66
C THR A 24 2.99 8.09 12.78
N ALA A 25 2.97 7.46 13.97
CA ALA A 25 3.49 6.10 14.18
C ALA A 25 2.80 5.00 13.34
N PRO A 26 1.48 5.06 13.07
CA PRO A 26 0.81 4.14 12.14
C PRO A 26 1.22 4.33 10.68
N LEU A 27 1.83 5.46 10.30
CA LEU A 27 2.24 5.71 8.90
C LEU A 27 3.46 4.89 8.51
N THR A 28 4.40 4.72 9.44
CA THR A 28 5.49 3.74 9.30
C THR A 28 4.96 2.31 9.22
N MET A 29 3.74 2.05 9.71
CA MET A 29 3.04 0.77 9.56
C MET A 29 2.18 0.67 8.30
N GLY A 30 1.95 1.78 7.58
CA GLY A 30 1.23 1.79 6.30
C GLY A 30 1.98 1.07 5.18
N ASN A 31 3.24 0.68 5.39
CA ASN A 31 4.07 -0.14 4.49
C ASN A 31 4.29 0.43 3.06
N PHE A 32 3.83 1.65 2.77
CA PHE A 32 4.03 2.28 1.47
C PHE A 32 5.29 3.13 1.46
N ILE A 33 6.19 2.85 0.52
CA ILE A 33 7.47 3.55 0.37
C ILE A 33 7.35 4.56 -0.78
N PRO A 34 7.94 5.77 -0.67
CA PRO A 34 7.99 6.69 -1.80
C PRO A 34 8.58 6.03 -3.06
N ASN A 35 7.98 6.30 -4.21
CA ASN A 35 8.24 5.67 -5.51
C ASN A 35 7.99 4.16 -5.58
N GLN A 36 7.40 3.51 -4.56
CA GLN A 36 7.04 2.10 -4.63
C GLN A 36 6.02 1.85 -5.74
N LEU A 37 6.24 0.78 -6.52
CA LEU A 37 5.29 0.34 -7.53
C LEU A 37 4.10 -0.33 -6.83
N CYS A 38 2.89 0.09 -7.15
CA CYS A 38 1.68 -0.46 -6.59
C CYS A 38 0.69 -0.83 -7.71
N LYS A 39 -0.18 -1.79 -7.39
CA LYS A 39 -1.35 -2.16 -8.19
C LYS A 39 -2.59 -1.64 -7.47
N ALA A 40 -3.40 -0.85 -8.17
CA ALA A 40 -4.75 -0.47 -7.75
C ALA A 40 -5.78 -1.35 -8.45
N GLU A 41 -6.69 -1.91 -7.67
CA GLU A 41 -7.84 -2.69 -8.12
C GLU A 41 -9.11 -2.00 -7.64
N VAL A 42 -9.96 -1.60 -8.59
CA VAL A 42 -11.22 -0.90 -8.31
C VAL A 42 -12.38 -1.88 -8.40
N TYR A 43 -13.17 -1.93 -7.34
CA TYR A 43 -14.41 -2.68 -7.18
C TYR A 43 -15.58 -1.70 -6.97
N ASP A 44 -16.81 -2.20 -6.89
CA ASP A 44 -17.99 -1.33 -6.85
C ASP A 44 -18.03 -0.43 -5.60
N ASN A 45 -17.49 -0.91 -4.48
CA ASN A 45 -17.56 -0.24 -3.19
C ASN A 45 -16.20 0.04 -2.54
N LYS A 46 -15.08 -0.29 -3.21
CA LYS A 46 -13.74 -0.16 -2.63
C LYS A 46 -12.65 -0.05 -3.69
N ILE A 47 -11.52 0.52 -3.27
CA ILE A 47 -10.27 0.49 -4.00
C ILE A 47 -9.25 -0.25 -3.13
N VAL A 48 -8.61 -1.27 -3.69
CA VAL A 48 -7.54 -2.01 -3.04
C VAL A 48 -6.22 -1.59 -3.67
N ILE A 49 -5.27 -1.13 -2.85
CA ILE A 49 -3.92 -0.76 -3.29
C ILE A 49 -2.94 -1.75 -2.68
N THR A 50 -2.23 -2.48 -3.53
CA THR A 50 -1.28 -3.50 -3.10
C THR A 50 0.12 -3.13 -3.61
N PRO A 51 1.14 -3.07 -2.74
CA PRO A 51 2.53 -2.99 -3.17
C PRO A 51 2.88 -4.14 -4.12
N VAL A 52 3.58 -3.82 -5.20
CA VAL A 52 4.14 -4.79 -6.15
C VAL A 52 5.62 -4.90 -5.81
N ASP A 53 5.94 -5.51 -4.67
CA ASP A 53 7.32 -5.80 -4.28
C ASP A 53 7.68 -7.28 -4.52
N PRO A 54 8.88 -7.59 -5.03
CA PRO A 54 9.46 -8.93 -4.94
C PRO A 54 10.05 -9.24 -3.55
N ASP A 55 10.38 -8.22 -2.74
CA ASP A 55 11.19 -8.38 -1.51
C ASP A 55 10.64 -7.63 -0.28
N TYR A 56 9.31 -7.48 -0.14
CA TYR A 56 8.73 -7.06 1.14
C TYR A 56 8.86 -8.20 2.16
N CYS A 57 10.07 -8.35 2.72
CA CYS A 57 10.32 -9.17 3.90
C CYS A 57 9.48 -8.60 5.04
N LEU A 58 8.40 -9.32 5.39
CA LEU A 58 7.81 -9.21 6.72
C LEU A 58 8.97 -9.24 7.74
N PRO A 59 9.00 -8.34 8.75
CA PRO A 59 9.92 -8.55 9.86
C PRO A 59 9.60 -9.93 10.43
N LYS A 60 10.55 -10.87 10.31
CA LYS A 60 10.47 -12.14 11.02
C LYS A 60 10.50 -11.77 12.50
N THR A 61 9.35 -11.72 13.14
CA THR A 61 9.28 -11.70 14.60
C THR A 61 10.10 -12.90 15.07
N PRO A 62 11.16 -12.74 15.87
CA PRO A 62 11.73 -13.89 16.54
C PRO A 62 10.61 -14.40 17.45
N LEU A 63 10.12 -15.61 17.19
CA LEU A 63 9.39 -16.35 18.21
C LEU A 63 10.42 -16.66 19.30
N SER A 64 10.46 -15.82 20.33
CA SER A 64 11.08 -16.16 21.63
C SER A 64 10.19 -17.14 22.39
#